data_AF-A0A9X1NV67-F1
#
_entry.id   AF-A0A9X1NV67-F1
#
_cell.length_a   1.000
_cell.length_b   1.000
_cell.length_c   1.000
_cell.angle_alpha   90.00
_cell.angle_beta   90.00
_cell.angle_gamma   90.00
#
_symmetry.space_group_name_H-M   'P 1'
#
loop_
_entity.id
_entity.type
_entity.pdbx_description
1 polymer ?
#
loop_
_entity_poly.entity_id
_entity_poly.type
_entity_poly.pdbx_seq_one_letter_code
_entity_poly.pdbx_strand_id
1 'polypeptide(L)'
;MAWAIPEYERKDVDLAGKRIGKQKLPVGSPQVGDALAILNNWRSAHAYPLNTFQITLRNKSKKFEHEVIVAQRTKRLESIHAKLARQPSMRMSQMQDIAGCRAVLKSMTNVRKLVELYKNSRFEHQLRSEKDYITNPRPDRHSGFPNRLIADS
;
A
#
# COMPACT_ATOMS: atom_id res chain seq x y z
N MET A 1 -1.62 20.32 9.66
CA MET A 1 -1.27 18.99 10.21
C MET A 1 0.18 18.71 9.86
N ALA A 2 1.01 18.40 10.84
CA ALA A 2 2.40 17.98 10.61
C ALA A 2 2.39 16.50 10.23
N TRP A 3 2.97 16.16 9.08
CA TRP A 3 3.20 14.77 8.68
C TRP A 3 4.46 14.25 9.36
N ALA A 4 4.48 12.96 9.70
CA ALA A 4 5.72 12.34 10.19
C ALA A 4 6.78 12.38 9.08
N ILE A 5 8.03 12.62 9.47
CA ILE A 5 9.18 12.69 8.57
C ILE A 5 10.00 11.40 8.80
N PRO A 6 10.62 10.81 7.76
CA PRO A 6 11.57 9.72 7.98
C PRO A 6 12.72 10.21 8.87
N GLU A 7 12.81 9.67 10.08
CA GLU A 7 13.86 10.03 11.05
C GLU A 7 15.12 9.17 10.90
N TYR A 8 15.00 8.05 10.17
CA TYR A 8 16.03 7.03 10.04
C TYR A 8 16.49 6.88 8.60
N GLU A 9 17.76 6.54 8.40
CA GLU A 9 18.29 6.25 7.08
C GLU A 9 17.73 4.92 6.54
N ARG A 10 17.71 4.78 5.21
CA ARG A 10 17.25 3.56 4.54
C ARG A 10 17.97 2.29 5.05
N LYS A 11 19.25 2.39 5.39
CA LYS A 11 20.04 1.27 5.93
C LYS A 11 19.50 0.79 7.29
N ASP A 12 19.08 1.72 8.15
CA ASP A 12 18.59 1.43 9.49
C ASP A 12 17.18 0.83 9.42
N VAL A 13 16.36 1.35 8.50
CA VAL A 13 15.04 0.79 8.16
C VAL A 13 15.17 -0.64 7.66
N ASP A 14 16.13 -0.92 6.78
CA ASP A 14 16.37 -2.27 6.26
C ASP A 14 16.88 -3.23 7.34
N LEU A 15 17.75 -2.75 8.24
CA LEU A 15 18.22 -3.54 9.38
C LEU A 15 17.07 -3.86 10.35
N ALA A 16 16.23 -2.88 10.66
CA ALA A 16 15.03 -3.06 11.48
C ALA A 16 14.08 -4.09 10.85
N GLY A 17 13.81 -3.99 9.55
CA GLY A 17 12.99 -4.95 8.81
C GLY A 17 13.53 -6.38 8.90
N LYS A 18 14.84 -6.58 8.75
CA LYS A 18 15.48 -7.90 8.90
C LYS A 18 15.34 -8.45 10.32
N ARG A 19 15.50 -7.61 11.35
CA ARG A 19 15.34 -8.02 12.75
C ARG A 19 13.90 -8.45 13.03
N ILE A 20 12.93 -7.68 12.55
CA ILE A 20 11.50 -7.98 12.70
C ILE A 20 11.13 -9.28 11.98
N GLY A 21 11.57 -9.47 10.73
CA GLY A 21 11.24 -10.68 9.95
C GLY A 21 11.71 -12.01 10.57
N LYS A 22 12.69 -11.98 11.48
CA LYS A 22 13.19 -13.18 12.19
C LYS A 22 12.41 -13.53 13.46
N GLN A 23 11.56 -12.63 13.95
CA GLN A 23 10.80 -12.85 15.18
C GLN A 23 9.58 -13.76 14.96
N LYS A 24 9.18 -14.50 15.99
CA LYS A 24 7.86 -15.15 16.04
C LYS A 24 6.79 -14.13 16.45
N LEU A 25 5.56 -14.33 16.01
CA LEU A 25 4.43 -13.50 16.44
C LEU A 25 4.04 -13.83 17.89
N PRO A 26 3.53 -12.85 18.68
CA PRO A 26 3.33 -11.44 18.33
C PRO A 26 4.63 -10.62 18.34
N VAL A 27 4.78 -9.72 17.36
CA VAL A 27 5.93 -8.81 17.29
C VAL A 27 5.71 -7.68 18.29
N GLY A 28 6.31 -7.81 19.46
CA GLY A 28 6.19 -6.80 20.54
C GLY A 28 7.12 -7.06 21.72
N SER A 29 8.07 -7.98 21.57
CA SER A 29 8.98 -8.30 22.66
C SER A 29 9.95 -7.12 22.90
N PRO A 30 10.35 -6.86 24.16
CA PRO A 30 11.29 -5.78 24.49
C PRO A 30 12.59 -5.83 23.66
N GLN A 31 12.99 -7.03 23.24
CA GLN A 31 14.20 -7.27 22.45
C GLN A 31 14.15 -6.68 21.03
N VAL A 32 12.97 -6.27 20.54
CA VAL A 32 12.81 -5.62 19.22
C VAL A 32 12.16 -4.24 19.30
N GLY A 33 12.10 -3.63 20.48
CA GLY A 33 11.50 -2.31 20.71
C GLY A 33 12.04 -1.23 19.75
N ASP A 34 13.35 -1.13 19.61
CA ASP A 34 13.99 -0.14 18.73
C ASP A 34 13.66 -0.37 17.25
N ALA A 35 13.64 -1.63 16.81
CA ALA A 35 13.28 -1.97 15.44
C ALA A 35 11.80 -1.66 15.15
N LEU A 36 10.92 -1.86 16.13
CA LEU A 36 9.51 -1.51 16.04
C LEU A 36 9.31 0.01 15.97
N ALA A 37 10.08 0.80 16.73
CA ALA A 37 10.04 2.26 16.67
C ALA A 37 10.43 2.76 15.26
N ILE A 38 11.53 2.24 14.70
CA ILE A 38 11.98 2.56 13.33
C ILE A 38 10.89 2.21 12.31
N LEU A 39 10.27 1.03 12.43
CA LEU A 39 9.19 0.61 11.54
C LEU A 39 7.96 1.52 11.66
N ASN A 40 7.59 1.92 12.86
CA ASN A 40 6.44 2.80 13.09
C ASN A 40 6.68 4.21 12.54
N ASN A 41 7.88 4.78 12.72
CA ASN A 41 8.25 6.05 12.08
C ASN A 41 8.19 5.92 10.55
N TRP A 42 8.80 4.88 9.98
CA TRP A 42 8.82 4.65 8.53
C TRP A 42 7.40 4.53 7.94
N ARG A 43 6.51 3.80 8.63
CA ARG A 43 5.08 3.67 8.25
C ARG A 43 4.37 5.01 8.33
N SER A 44 4.62 5.80 9.37
CA SER A 44 3.98 7.09 9.58
C SER A 44 4.43 8.10 8.53
N ALA A 45 5.71 8.07 8.14
CA ALA A 45 6.25 8.93 7.09
C ALA A 45 5.66 8.65 5.70
N HIS A 46 5.19 7.42 5.45
CA HIS A 46 4.49 7.06 4.21
C HIS A 46 3.06 7.62 4.12
N ALA A 47 2.52 8.23 5.19
CA ALA A 47 1.19 8.84 5.16
C ALA A 47 1.10 10.02 4.18
N TYR A 48 2.17 10.80 4.03
CA TYR A 48 2.18 11.94 3.11
C TYR A 48 2.11 11.51 1.63
N PRO A 49 3.01 10.63 1.12
CA PRO A 49 2.87 10.09 -0.24
C PRO A 49 1.52 9.43 -0.48
N LEU A 50 1.01 8.65 0.48
CA LEU A 50 -0.29 8.01 0.40
C LEU A 50 -1.43 9.03 0.24
N ASN A 51 -1.36 10.17 0.94
CA ASN A 51 -2.33 11.24 0.80
C ASN A 51 -2.31 11.84 -0.61
N THR A 52 -1.12 12.06 -1.17
CA THR A 52 -0.97 12.54 -2.56
C THR A 52 -1.59 11.57 -3.58
N PHE A 53 -1.35 10.26 -3.42
CA PHE A 53 -1.99 9.25 -4.26
C PHE A 53 -3.51 9.24 -4.11
N GLN A 54 -4.01 9.39 -2.88
CA GLN A 54 -5.45 9.44 -2.63
C GLN A 54 -6.12 10.65 -3.28
N ILE A 55 -5.50 11.83 -3.20
CA ILE A 55 -6.02 13.05 -3.82
C ILE A 55 -6.04 12.88 -5.34
N THR A 56 -4.96 12.33 -5.91
CA THR A 56 -4.86 12.03 -7.34
C THR A 56 -5.95 11.06 -7.78
N LEU A 57 -6.15 9.97 -7.02
CA LEU A 57 -7.19 8.98 -7.27
C LEU A 57 -8.58 9.60 -7.24
N ARG A 58 -8.87 10.40 -6.20
CA ARG A 58 -10.14 11.11 -6.07
C ARG A 58 -10.39 12.06 -7.24
N ASN A 59 -9.40 12.87 -7.61
CA ASN A 59 -9.53 13.83 -8.70
C ASN A 59 -9.75 13.15 -10.05
N LYS A 60 -9.06 12.05 -10.32
CA LYS A 60 -9.27 11.26 -11.54
C LYS A 60 -10.64 10.61 -11.57
N SER A 61 -11.10 10.02 -10.46
CA SER A 61 -12.43 9.40 -10.37
C SER A 61 -13.56 10.41 -10.52
N LYS A 62 -13.42 11.62 -9.95
CA LYS A 62 -14.42 12.69 -10.03
C LYS A 62 -14.68 13.21 -11.45
N LYS A 63 -13.82 12.89 -12.43
CA LYS A 63 -14.04 13.27 -13.84
C LYS A 63 -15.27 12.61 -14.46
N PHE A 64 -15.71 11.47 -13.94
CA PHE A 64 -16.83 10.70 -14.50
C PHE A 64 -17.76 10.10 -13.43
N GLU A 65 -17.47 10.27 -12.14
CA GLU A 65 -18.33 9.83 -11.05
C GLU A 65 -18.33 10.82 -9.88
N HIS A 66 -19.50 11.41 -9.59
CA HIS A 66 -19.62 12.42 -8.54
C HIS A 66 -19.46 11.83 -7.13
N GLU A 67 -20.03 10.64 -6.91
CA GLU A 67 -20.05 9.95 -5.63
C GLU A 67 -19.02 8.81 -5.59
N VAL A 68 -17.74 9.17 -5.51
CA VAL A 68 -16.65 8.21 -5.33
C VAL A 68 -16.23 8.08 -3.86
N ILE A 69 -16.21 6.85 -3.36
CA ILE A 69 -15.63 6.55 -2.05
C ILE A 69 -14.17 6.18 -2.26
N VAL A 70 -13.27 7.04 -1.78
CA VAL A 70 -11.83 6.77 -1.77
C VAL A 70 -11.36 6.57 -0.34
N ALA A 71 -10.73 5.42 -0.10
CA ALA A 71 -10.19 5.03 1.19
C ALA A 71 -8.67 4.84 1.11
N GLN A 72 -7.97 5.22 2.18
CA GLN A 72 -6.56 4.92 2.37
C GLN A 72 -6.42 3.69 3.27
N ARG A 73 -5.37 2.90 3.05
CA ARG A 73 -5.05 1.74 3.87
C ARG A 73 -3.54 1.70 4.12
N THR A 74 -3.14 1.80 5.37
CA THR A 74 -1.80 1.42 5.82
C THR A 74 -1.77 -0.09 6.04
N LYS A 75 -0.70 -0.76 5.60
CA LYS A 75 -0.56 -2.21 5.83
C LYS A 75 -0.43 -2.48 7.33
N ARG A 76 -1.01 -3.58 7.83
CA ARG A 76 -0.91 -3.95 9.25
C ARG A 76 0.49 -4.48 9.59
N LEU A 77 0.93 -4.32 10.84
CA LEU A 77 2.27 -4.74 11.29
C LEU A 77 2.52 -6.22 11.00
N GLU A 78 1.55 -7.06 11.31
CA GLU A 78 1.57 -8.51 11.12
C GLU A 78 1.71 -8.88 9.65
N SER A 79 1.09 -8.12 8.75
CA SER A 79 1.20 -8.36 7.31
C SER A 79 2.55 -7.92 6.75
N ILE A 80 3.18 -6.87 7.32
CA ILE A 80 4.54 -6.47 6.99
C ILE A 80 5.52 -7.54 7.51
N HIS A 81 5.36 -7.94 8.77
CA HIS A 81 6.15 -9.00 9.40
C HIS A 81 6.08 -10.30 8.61
N ALA A 82 4.88 -10.81 8.29
CA ALA A 82 4.73 -12.04 7.52
C ALA A 82 5.40 -11.96 6.14
N LYS A 83 5.39 -10.78 5.50
CA LYS A 83 6.09 -10.57 4.22
C LYS A 83 7.60 -10.61 4.41
N LEU A 84 8.13 -9.92 5.41
CA LEU A 84 9.57 -9.90 5.75
C LEU A 84 10.07 -11.29 6.16
N ALA A 85 9.26 -12.05 6.91
CA ALA A 85 9.57 -13.42 7.32
C ALA A 85 9.62 -14.37 6.12
N ARG A 86 8.67 -14.24 5.17
CA ARG A 86 8.62 -15.08 3.96
C ARG A 86 9.70 -14.74 2.94
N GLN A 87 10.15 -13.48 2.88
CA GLN A 87 11.12 -13.00 1.89
C GLN A 87 12.31 -12.33 2.60
N PRO A 88 13.29 -13.10 3.10
CA PRO A 88 14.43 -12.56 3.86
C PRO A 88 15.33 -11.60 3.06
N SER A 89 15.28 -11.68 1.72
CA SER A 89 15.99 -10.76 0.81
C SER A 89 15.27 -9.42 0.60
N MET A 90 14.03 -9.29 1.05
CA MET A 90 13.23 -8.07 0.91
C MET A 90 13.84 -6.92 1.73
N ARG A 91 14.08 -5.79 1.07
CA ARG A 91 14.46 -4.54 1.73
C ARG A 91 13.21 -3.76 2.10
N MET A 92 13.12 -3.36 3.35
CA MET A 92 11.95 -2.67 3.87
C MET A 92 11.85 -1.24 3.31
N SER A 93 12.99 -0.58 3.10
CA SER A 93 13.06 0.73 2.46
C SER A 93 12.57 0.73 1.00
N GLN A 94 12.55 -0.44 0.36
CA GLN A 94 12.08 -0.66 -1.02
C GLN A 94 10.69 -1.30 -1.07
N MET A 95 10.05 -1.50 0.09
CA MET A 95 8.77 -2.15 0.18
C MET A 95 7.67 -1.23 -0.36
N GLN A 96 7.06 -1.65 -1.45
CA GLN A 96 6.00 -0.90 -2.15
C GLN A 96 4.68 -0.92 -1.35
N ASP A 97 4.32 -2.09 -0.82
CA ASP A 97 3.05 -2.32 -0.13
C ASP A 97 3.00 -1.86 1.34
N ILE A 98 3.65 -0.75 1.69
CA ILE A 98 3.54 -0.15 3.04
C ILE A 98 2.17 0.51 3.22
N ALA A 99 1.67 1.15 2.16
CA ALA A 99 0.38 1.79 2.11
C ALA A 99 -0.24 1.67 0.72
N GLY A 100 -1.54 1.86 0.61
CA GLY A 100 -2.25 1.84 -0.67
C GLY A 100 -3.58 2.56 -0.57
N CYS A 101 -4.12 2.96 -1.72
CA CYS A 101 -5.41 3.62 -1.79
C CYS A 101 -6.40 2.80 -2.66
N ARG A 102 -7.68 2.90 -2.32
CA ARG A 102 -8.75 2.18 -2.99
C ARG A 102 -9.85 3.17 -3.38
N ALA A 103 -10.32 3.07 -4.61
CA ALA A 103 -11.58 3.67 -5.04
C ALA A 103 -12.67 2.60 -5.11
N VAL A 104 -13.86 2.94 -4.64
CA VAL A 104 -15.10 2.18 -4.86
C VAL A 104 -16.00 3.02 -5.76
N LEU A 105 -16.42 2.41 -6.86
CA LEU A 105 -17.21 3.03 -7.92
C LEU A 105 -18.51 2.24 -8.11
N LYS A 106 -19.57 2.93 -8.55
CA LYS A 106 -20.90 2.36 -8.75
C LYS A 106 -20.99 1.39 -9.93
N SER A 107 -20.18 1.60 -10.97
CA SER A 107 -20.25 0.82 -12.21
C SER A 107 -18.89 0.28 -12.67
N MET A 108 -18.91 -0.92 -13.23
CA MET A 108 -17.76 -1.54 -13.90
C MET A 108 -17.23 -0.73 -15.08
N THR A 109 -18.11 0.02 -15.76
CA THR A 109 -17.68 0.93 -16.84
C THR A 109 -16.78 2.03 -16.29
N ASN A 110 -17.11 2.59 -15.13
CA ASN A 110 -16.32 3.63 -14.47
C ASN A 110 -14.99 3.07 -13.93
N VAL A 111 -15.00 1.82 -13.45
CA VAL A 111 -13.78 1.09 -13.09
C VAL A 111 -12.83 1.02 -14.28
N ARG A 112 -13.28 0.55 -15.44
CA ARG A 112 -12.43 0.46 -16.64
C ARG A 112 -11.92 1.82 -17.11
N LYS A 113 -12.77 2.86 -17.12
CA LYS A 113 -12.35 4.24 -17.42
C LYS A 113 -11.26 4.74 -16.49
N LEU A 114 -11.37 4.44 -15.18
CA LEU A 114 -10.35 4.83 -14.22
C LEU A 114 -9.02 4.12 -14.51
N VAL A 115 -9.05 2.82 -14.82
CA VAL A 115 -7.85 2.05 -15.21
C VAL A 115 -7.17 2.68 -16.42
N GLU A 116 -7.94 2.98 -17.48
CA GLU A 116 -7.41 3.61 -18.69
C GLU A 116 -6.78 4.98 -18.40
N LEU A 117 -7.41 5.82 -17.56
CA LEU A 117 -6.81 7.08 -17.11
C LEU A 117 -5.51 6.90 -16.31
N TYR A 118 -5.30 5.75 -15.67
CA TYR A 118 -4.04 5.45 -15.01
C TYR A 118 -2.99 4.93 -15.99
N LYS A 119 -3.38 4.10 -16.96
CA LYS A 119 -2.51 3.59 -18.03
C LYS A 119 -1.99 4.70 -18.96
N ASN A 120 -2.87 5.64 -19.31
CA ASN A 120 -2.55 6.74 -20.24
C ASN A 120 -1.90 7.95 -19.54
N SER A 121 -1.85 7.94 -18.20
CA SER A 121 -1.24 9.01 -17.44
C SER A 121 0.27 8.79 -17.36
N ARG A 122 1.05 9.82 -17.68
CA ARG A 122 2.48 9.85 -17.39
C ARG A 122 2.67 9.94 -15.88
N PHE A 123 2.81 8.81 -15.21
CA PHE A 123 3.30 8.77 -13.84
C PHE A 123 4.83 8.73 -13.87
N GLU A 124 5.48 9.50 -12.99
CA GLU A 124 6.91 9.30 -12.70
C GLU A 124 7.17 7.92 -12.06
N HIS A 125 6.14 7.36 -11.40
CA HIS A 125 6.15 6.01 -10.87
C HIS A 125 5.77 5.00 -11.95
N GLN A 126 6.69 4.09 -12.27
CA GLN A 126 6.45 3.00 -13.22
C GLN A 126 5.41 2.02 -12.66
N LEU A 127 4.33 1.78 -13.41
CA LEU A 127 3.40 0.70 -13.13
C LEU A 127 4.13 -0.65 -13.26
N ARG A 128 4.48 -1.27 -12.13
CA ARG A 128 5.25 -2.53 -12.14
C ARG A 128 4.40 -3.77 -12.34
N SER A 129 3.16 -3.77 -11.87
CA SER A 129 2.27 -4.93 -11.98
C SER A 129 0.82 -4.49 -11.88
N GLU A 130 -0.01 -4.99 -12.79
CA GLU A 130 -1.46 -4.89 -12.76
C GLU A 130 -2.04 -6.28 -12.55
N LYS A 131 -3.03 -6.40 -11.66
CA LYS A 131 -3.76 -7.65 -11.45
C LYS A 131 -5.24 -7.40 -11.63
N ASP A 132 -5.77 -7.92 -12.73
CA ASP A 132 -7.19 -7.85 -13.03
C ASP A 132 -7.92 -9.06 -12.45
N TYR A 133 -8.49 -8.87 -11.26
CA TYR A 133 -9.31 -9.87 -10.58
C TYR A 133 -10.77 -9.89 -11.05
N ILE A 134 -11.17 -9.01 -11.98
CA ILE A 134 -12.51 -8.98 -12.57
C ILE A 134 -12.57 -10.00 -13.70
N THR A 135 -11.56 -10.03 -14.55
CA THR A 135 -11.47 -10.99 -15.67
C THR A 135 -10.86 -12.31 -15.25
N ASN A 136 -9.95 -12.31 -14.26
CA ASN A 136 -9.31 -13.51 -13.75
C ASN A 136 -9.49 -13.63 -12.22
N PRO A 137 -10.68 -14.09 -11.75
CA PRO A 137 -10.94 -14.24 -10.32
C PRO A 137 -9.96 -15.25 -9.71
N ARG A 138 -9.52 -14.99 -8.46
CA ARG A 138 -8.68 -15.98 -7.79
C ARG A 138 -9.49 -17.22 -7.45
N PRO A 139 -8.93 -18.44 -7.61
CA PRO A 139 -9.62 -19.68 -7.30
C PRO A 139 -9.94 -19.85 -5.80
N ASP A 140 -9.32 -19.06 -4.91
CA ASP A 140 -9.36 -19.21 -3.45
C ASP A 140 -10.31 -18.23 -2.71
N ARG A 141 -10.98 -17.31 -3.41
CA ARG A 141 -11.76 -16.24 -2.76
C ARG A 141 -13.17 -16.09 -3.33
N HIS A 142 -14.17 -16.20 -2.44
CA HIS A 142 -15.55 -15.80 -2.72
C HIS A 142 -15.61 -14.28 -2.98
N SER A 143 -16.09 -13.91 -4.16
CA SER A 143 -16.06 -12.57 -4.75
C SER A 143 -16.98 -11.59 -4.03
N GLY A 144 -16.49 -10.94 -2.97
CA GLY A 144 -17.32 -10.04 -2.16
C GLY A 144 -17.69 -8.69 -2.79
N PHE A 145 -16.93 -8.13 -3.75
CA PHE A 145 -17.27 -6.83 -4.37
C PHE A 145 -16.62 -6.68 -5.76
N PRO A 146 -17.38 -6.76 -6.87
CA PRO A 146 -16.83 -6.72 -8.24
C PRO A 146 -16.22 -5.37 -8.65
N ASN A 147 -16.54 -4.27 -7.96
CA ASN A 147 -16.16 -2.91 -8.40
C ASN A 147 -15.00 -2.30 -7.57
N ARG A 148 -13.84 -2.97 -7.51
CA ARG A 148 -12.68 -2.50 -6.71
C ARG A 148 -11.42 -2.31 -7.55
N LEU A 149 -10.91 -1.08 -7.59
CA LEU A 149 -9.53 -0.82 -8.00
C LEU A 149 -8.63 -0.67 -6.79
N ILE A 150 -7.49 -1.37 -6.85
CA ILE A 150 -6.43 -1.31 -5.85
C ILE A 150 -5.24 -0.67 -6.55
N ALA A 151 -4.90 0.55 -6.14
CA ALA A 151 -3.63 1.18 -6.49
C ALA A 151 -2.70 0.99 -5.29
N ASP A 152 -1.82 0.00 -5.39
CA ASP A 152 -0.72 -0.22 -4.45
C ASP A 152 0.46 0.66 -4.91
N SER A 153 1.00 1.48 -4.01
CA SER A 153 2.32 2.13 -4.20
C SER A 153 3.45 1.12 -4.07
#